data_AF-F3AKX7-F1
#
_entry.id   AF-F3AKX7-F1
#
_cell.length_a   1.000
_cell.length_b   1.000
_cell.length_c   1.000
_cell.angle_alpha   90.00
_cell.angle_beta   90.00
_cell.angle_gamma   90.00
#
_symmetry.space_group_name_H-M   'P 1'
#
loop_
_entity.id
_entity.type
_entity.pdbx_description
1 polymer ?
#
loop_
_entity_poly.entity_id
_entity_poly.type
_entity_poly.pdbx_seq_one_letter_code
_entity_poly.pdbx_strand_id
1 'polypeptide(L)'
;MQIEVRKAEMGKEKKRLKVCAYARVSTEASEQENSLENQVSHYTEMIQANPAYEFAGVYADFGISGFKESRPQFLKMMQDAKNGKIDLIITKSVSRFARNTAIVLKASRELKERNVGIFFELQNINTLTEAGELLLTILAAFAQAESESASESSKMAYLHRIENGEVVAYLERSYGYEKDENGEYRAKEPEASVIREIYDLVIQGVNCTNIAKVLNARNIQTVQGAEWTASTVFRIVENEIYKGDVLMQKTFIDGKRHQVQNRGEKAMYYAKDNHPPIVSEKIWEKAQRKLEDMRAERAEHSVIQEFTEENYPYMNHIFCAKCGWPLKPRVYSHGHRLSWDCSGQKRGTKKFCTGIHILDNDLQKMKIEGNRYFSETVDKYGEVHLKHVGERTWKNKHKKKKFNHKDLYPELNEENYPYYKRLYCARCGSRLGRYISHGTVRWICSSYKRKGQAKCPGVRIPDEIIKGWNLPDGKIYIMGKEDKNGEKHYSYTSESAL
;
A
#
# COMPACT_ATOMS: atom_id res chain seq x y z
N MET A 1 -49.70 40.83 -1.49
CA MET A 1 -49.96 39.50 -0.88
C MET A 1 -49.26 39.48 0.47
N GLN A 2 -49.98 39.75 1.57
CA GLN A 2 -49.41 39.64 2.92
C GLN A 2 -49.44 38.16 3.32
N ILE A 3 -48.27 37.60 3.64
CA ILE A 3 -48.14 36.22 4.12
C ILE A 3 -48.30 36.26 5.63
N GLU A 4 -49.41 35.71 6.12
CA GLU A 4 -49.68 35.56 7.54
C GLU A 4 -48.92 34.32 8.05
N VAL A 5 -47.88 34.52 8.87
CA VAL A 5 -47.13 33.43 9.50
C VAL A 5 -47.86 33.03 10.78
N ARG A 6 -48.51 31.86 10.78
CA ARG A 6 -49.10 31.27 11.98
C ARG A 6 -48.11 30.29 12.61
N LYS A 7 -47.95 30.37 13.94
CA LYS A 7 -47.16 29.44 14.73
C LYS A 7 -47.91 28.11 14.81
N ALA A 8 -47.32 27.02 14.33
CA ALA A 8 -47.92 25.70 14.46
C ALA A 8 -47.82 25.25 15.93
N GLU A 9 -48.96 25.09 16.60
CA GLU A 9 -49.01 24.41 17.89
C GLU A 9 -48.90 22.90 17.67
N MET A 10 -47.73 22.34 17.96
CA MET A 10 -47.53 20.89 17.99
C MET A 10 -48.12 20.32 19.28
N GLY A 11 -49.38 19.89 19.23
CA GLY A 11 -49.91 18.89 20.15
C GLY A 11 -49.18 17.57 19.93
N LYS A 12 -48.05 17.36 20.59
CA LYS A 12 -47.47 16.01 20.78
C LYS A 12 -47.62 15.66 22.25
N GLU A 13 -48.38 14.62 22.56
CA GLU A 13 -48.21 13.89 23.81
C GLU A 13 -46.71 13.67 24.01
N LYS A 14 -46.16 14.13 25.15
CA LYS A 14 -44.74 13.92 25.47
C LYS A 14 -44.51 12.43 25.58
N LYS A 15 -43.97 11.82 24.52
CA LYS A 15 -43.52 10.44 24.51
C LYS A 15 -42.61 10.24 25.72
N ARG A 16 -42.94 9.28 26.58
CA ARG A 16 -42.12 8.95 27.75
C ARG A 16 -40.74 8.51 27.27
N LEU A 17 -39.70 8.95 27.97
CA LEU A 17 -38.32 8.57 27.67
C LEU A 17 -38.07 7.17 28.23
N LYS A 18 -37.51 6.26 27.43
CA LYS A 18 -37.08 4.95 27.92
C LYS A 18 -35.81 5.10 28.74
N VAL A 19 -35.93 5.01 30.06
CA VAL A 19 -34.83 5.29 30.99
C VAL A 19 -34.37 4.00 31.65
N CYS A 20 -33.06 3.75 31.58
CA CYS A 20 -32.43 2.71 32.37
C CYS A 20 -31.44 3.31 33.37
N ALA A 21 -31.04 2.53 34.37
CA ALA A 21 -29.91 2.87 35.23
C ALA A 21 -28.72 1.92 35.02
N TYR A 22 -27.51 2.43 35.22
CA TYR A 22 -26.29 1.64 35.29
C TYR A 22 -25.68 1.75 36.68
N ALA A 23 -25.51 0.62 37.34
CA ALA A 23 -24.89 0.53 38.67
C ALA A 23 -23.61 -0.32 38.62
N ARG A 24 -22.61 0.06 39.41
CA ARG A 24 -21.38 -0.72 39.57
C ARG A 24 -20.89 -0.65 41.01
N VAL A 25 -20.63 -1.82 41.59
CA VAL A 25 -20.19 -1.99 42.97
C VAL A 25 -18.76 -2.53 43.01
N SER A 26 -17.91 -2.07 43.95
CA SER A 26 -16.53 -2.55 44.14
C SER A 26 -16.46 -3.53 45.30
N THR A 27 -15.88 -4.71 45.09
CA THR A 27 -15.80 -5.77 46.12
C THR A 27 -14.75 -5.46 47.19
N GLU A 28 -15.16 -4.82 48.29
CA GLU A 28 -14.55 -5.03 49.61
C GLU A 28 -15.68 -5.16 50.65
N ALA A 29 -15.76 -6.32 51.30
CA ALA A 29 -16.70 -6.76 52.37
C ALA A 29 -18.09 -7.33 51.99
N SER A 30 -18.53 -8.29 52.81
CA SER A 30 -19.79 -9.07 52.74
C SER A 30 -21.07 -8.29 53.08
N GLU A 31 -20.96 -7.00 53.41
CA GLU A 31 -22.10 -6.11 53.69
C GLU A 31 -22.76 -5.54 52.41
N GLN A 32 -22.33 -5.97 51.22
CA GLN A 32 -22.65 -5.29 49.95
C GLN A 32 -23.70 -5.95 49.04
N GLU A 33 -24.19 -7.17 49.32
CA GLU A 33 -25.38 -7.69 48.61
C GLU A 33 -26.58 -6.74 48.82
N ASN A 34 -26.76 -6.28 50.06
CA ASN A 34 -27.70 -5.22 50.41
C ASN A 34 -27.43 -3.92 49.63
N SER A 35 -26.17 -3.57 49.35
CA SER A 35 -25.81 -2.33 48.64
C SER A 35 -26.21 -2.34 47.16
N LEU A 36 -26.09 -3.48 46.46
CA LEU A 36 -26.53 -3.57 45.07
C LEU A 36 -28.06 -3.66 44.96
N GLU A 37 -28.70 -4.47 45.80
CA GLU A 37 -30.16 -4.56 45.85
C GLU A 37 -30.79 -3.21 46.21
N ASN A 38 -30.19 -2.48 47.15
CA ASN A 38 -30.59 -1.11 47.47
C ASN A 38 -30.38 -0.15 46.30
N GLN A 39 -29.28 -0.26 45.54
CA GLN A 39 -29.06 0.56 44.34
C GLN A 39 -30.08 0.25 43.24
N VAL A 40 -30.35 -1.04 42.99
CA VAL A 40 -31.35 -1.46 42.00
C VAL A 40 -32.74 -0.96 42.40
N SER A 41 -33.13 -1.13 43.66
CA SER A 41 -34.42 -0.67 44.19
C SER A 41 -34.53 0.85 44.11
N HIS A 42 -33.51 1.58 44.57
CA HIS A 42 -33.44 3.04 44.48
C HIS A 42 -33.62 3.55 43.05
N TYR A 43 -32.89 2.98 42.08
CA TYR A 43 -33.00 3.38 40.68
C TYR A 43 -34.35 3.00 40.06
N THR A 44 -34.89 1.84 40.43
CA THR A 44 -36.20 1.39 39.96
C THR A 44 -37.30 2.34 40.42
N GLU A 45 -37.35 2.65 41.72
CA GLU A 45 -38.31 3.59 42.32
C GLU A 45 -38.17 4.98 41.73
N MET A 46 -36.93 5.50 41.66
CA MET A 46 -36.67 6.83 41.12
C MET A 46 -37.13 6.98 39.66
N ILE A 47 -36.90 5.97 38.83
CA ILE A 47 -37.33 6.00 37.42
C ILE A 47 -38.86 5.87 37.32
N GLN A 48 -39.47 4.94 38.06
CA GLN A 48 -40.91 4.69 38.00
C GLN A 48 -41.74 5.83 38.61
N ALA A 49 -41.21 6.54 39.60
CA ALA A 49 -41.86 7.70 40.21
C ALA A 49 -41.96 8.90 39.25
N ASN A 50 -41.17 8.92 38.16
CA ASN A 50 -41.21 10.01 37.20
C ASN A 50 -42.22 9.73 36.06
N PRO A 51 -43.31 10.50 35.94
CA PRO A 51 -44.35 10.26 34.94
C PRO A 51 -43.88 10.47 33.49
N ALA A 52 -42.73 11.12 33.29
CA ALA A 52 -42.11 11.31 31.97
C ALA A 52 -41.23 10.14 31.54
N TYR A 53 -41.00 9.15 32.41
CA TYR A 53 -40.10 8.02 32.14
C TYR A 53 -40.86 6.71 31.92
N GLU A 54 -40.29 5.86 31.06
CA GLU A 54 -40.64 4.46 30.85
C GLU A 54 -39.45 3.64 31.36
N PHE A 55 -39.69 2.73 32.31
CA PHE A 55 -38.61 1.95 32.93
C PHE A 55 -38.05 0.91 31.94
N ALA A 56 -36.77 1.06 31.58
CA ALA A 56 -36.04 0.19 30.66
C ALA A 56 -35.03 -0.74 31.35
N GLY A 57 -35.12 -0.88 32.69
CA GLY A 57 -34.32 -1.79 33.49
C GLY A 57 -33.15 -1.15 34.24
N VAL A 58 -32.54 -1.92 35.14
CA VAL A 58 -31.28 -1.57 35.80
C VAL A 58 -30.21 -2.58 35.37
N TYR A 59 -29.11 -2.08 34.84
CA TYR A 59 -27.95 -2.86 34.41
C TYR A 59 -26.86 -2.74 35.47
N ALA A 60 -26.46 -3.85 36.07
CA ALA A 60 -25.56 -3.87 37.21
C ALA A 60 -24.36 -4.80 36.99
N ASP A 61 -23.14 -4.31 37.17
CA ASP A 61 -21.93 -5.15 37.16
C ASP A 61 -21.25 -5.16 38.55
N PHE A 62 -20.75 -6.33 38.98
CA PHE A 62 -19.89 -6.48 40.16
C PHE A 62 -18.42 -6.29 39.77
N GLY A 63 -17.66 -5.50 40.53
CA GLY A 63 -16.27 -5.18 40.23
C GLY A 63 -15.27 -5.83 41.18
N ILE A 64 -14.46 -6.77 40.67
CA ILE A 64 -13.25 -7.32 41.30
C ILE A 64 -12.06 -6.44 40.89
N SER A 65 -11.33 -5.91 41.88
CA SER A 65 -10.09 -5.16 41.66
C SER A 65 -9.13 -5.88 40.70
N GLY A 66 -8.58 -5.16 39.73
CA GLY A 66 -7.40 -5.63 38.98
C GLY A 66 -7.69 -6.28 37.63
N PHE A 67 -7.39 -5.52 36.58
CA PHE A 67 -6.80 -6.01 35.33
C PHE A 67 -7.59 -6.83 34.30
N LYS A 68 -8.77 -7.41 34.56
CA LYS A 68 -9.65 -7.95 33.49
C LYS A 68 -11.09 -8.16 33.98
N GLU A 69 -11.88 -7.09 34.06
CA GLU A 69 -13.32 -7.20 34.35
C GLU A 69 -14.12 -7.36 33.05
N SER A 70 -14.80 -8.49 32.89
CA SER A 70 -15.92 -8.57 31.94
C SER A 70 -17.06 -7.71 32.48
N ARG A 71 -17.54 -6.74 31.71
CA ARG A 71 -18.68 -5.87 32.05
C ARG A 71 -19.92 -6.27 31.23
N PRO A 72 -20.48 -7.48 31.43
CA PRO A 72 -21.54 -8.00 30.57
C PRO A 72 -22.79 -7.13 30.60
N GLN A 73 -23.18 -6.56 31.75
CA GLN A 73 -24.37 -5.71 31.82
C GLN A 73 -24.14 -4.33 31.20
N PHE A 74 -22.95 -3.74 31.36
CA PHE A 74 -22.58 -2.55 30.61
C PHE A 74 -22.65 -2.77 29.09
N LEU A 75 -22.07 -3.87 28.59
CA LEU A 75 -22.09 -4.19 27.15
C LEU A 75 -23.52 -4.44 26.64
N LYS A 76 -24.33 -5.15 27.43
CA LYS A 76 -25.75 -5.38 27.12
C LYS A 76 -26.52 -4.07 27.06
N MET A 77 -26.36 -3.19 28.06
CA MET A 77 -26.96 -1.86 28.08
C MET A 77 -26.58 -1.04 26.84
N MET A 78 -25.29 -1.01 26.49
CA MET A 78 -24.82 -0.31 25.30
C MET A 78 -25.46 -0.87 24.02
N GLN A 79 -25.65 -2.19 23.92
CA GLN A 79 -26.32 -2.80 22.78
C GLN A 79 -27.81 -2.50 22.75
N ASP A 80 -28.49 -2.53 23.89
CA ASP A 80 -29.92 -2.20 23.99
C ASP A 80 -30.17 -0.71 23.65
N ALA A 81 -29.27 0.18 24.05
CA ALA A 81 -29.28 1.58 23.62
C ALA A 81 -29.09 1.73 22.11
N LYS A 82 -28.14 0.99 21.52
CA LYS A 82 -27.94 0.99 20.04
C LYS A 82 -29.16 0.48 19.28
N ASN A 83 -29.92 -0.44 19.88
CA ASN A 83 -31.14 -1.00 19.33
C ASN A 83 -32.38 -0.10 19.55
N GLY A 84 -32.23 1.11 20.11
CA GLY A 84 -33.33 2.05 20.34
C GLY A 84 -34.26 1.67 21.49
N LYS A 85 -33.79 0.83 22.42
CA LYS A 85 -34.56 0.43 23.62
C LYS A 85 -34.37 1.40 24.79
N ILE A 86 -33.41 2.32 24.70
CA ILE A 86 -33.02 3.23 25.78
C ILE A 86 -32.81 4.62 25.17
N ASP A 87 -33.45 5.64 25.74
CA ASP A 87 -33.32 7.06 25.39
C ASP A 87 -32.45 7.82 26.43
N LEU A 88 -32.39 7.34 27.67
CA LEU A 88 -31.59 7.94 28.75
C LEU A 88 -31.00 6.86 29.66
N ILE A 89 -29.72 6.99 29.97
CA ILE A 89 -29.00 6.16 30.94
C ILE A 89 -28.71 7.02 32.17
N ILE A 90 -29.15 6.59 33.35
CA ILE A 90 -28.80 7.23 34.62
C ILE A 90 -27.68 6.45 35.29
N THR A 91 -26.67 7.15 35.79
CA THR A 91 -25.56 6.55 36.52
C THR A 91 -25.05 7.52 37.57
N LYS A 92 -24.50 6.98 38.66
CA LYS A 92 -24.09 7.81 39.80
C LYS A 92 -23.04 8.86 39.43
N SER A 93 -22.05 8.48 38.62
CA SER A 93 -20.95 9.37 38.23
C SER A 93 -20.24 8.90 36.97
N VAL A 94 -19.41 9.79 36.40
CA VAL A 94 -18.47 9.49 35.30
C VAL A 94 -17.60 8.27 35.63
N SER A 95 -17.04 8.22 36.84
CA SER A 95 -16.15 7.13 37.29
C SER A 95 -16.86 5.80 37.51
N ARG A 96 -18.18 5.81 37.76
CA ARG A 96 -19.01 4.60 37.81
C ARG A 96 -19.36 4.11 36.40
N PHE A 97 -19.44 5.01 35.43
CA PHE A 97 -19.74 4.66 34.03
C PHE A 97 -18.56 4.02 33.30
N ALA A 98 -17.33 4.49 33.48
CA ALA A 98 -16.12 3.73 33.11
C ALA A 98 -14.89 4.18 33.89
N ARG A 99 -13.91 3.28 34.03
CA ARG A 99 -12.62 3.55 34.69
C ARG A 99 -11.70 4.46 33.86
N ASN A 100 -11.80 4.40 32.54
CA ASN A 100 -10.93 5.14 31.62
C ASN A 100 -11.75 6.25 30.93
N THR A 101 -11.24 7.47 31.03
CA THR A 101 -11.81 8.70 30.48
C THR A 101 -12.11 8.58 28.97
N ALA A 102 -11.23 7.93 28.20
CA ALA A 102 -11.43 7.68 26.77
C ALA A 102 -12.60 6.72 26.49
N ILE A 103 -12.85 5.73 27.36
CA ILE A 103 -14.01 4.83 27.23
C ILE A 103 -15.30 5.60 27.47
N VAL A 104 -15.36 6.44 28.51
CA VAL A 104 -16.53 7.30 28.76
C VAL A 104 -16.78 8.21 27.57
N LEU A 105 -15.74 8.90 27.09
CA LEU A 105 -15.86 9.82 25.96
C LEU A 105 -16.39 9.12 24.70
N LYS A 106 -15.84 7.95 24.36
CA LYS A 106 -16.26 7.17 23.19
C LYS A 106 -17.72 6.73 23.31
N ALA A 107 -18.09 6.14 24.45
CA ALA A 107 -19.45 5.67 24.69
C ALA A 107 -20.46 6.83 24.68
N SER A 108 -20.14 7.96 25.32
CA SER A 108 -20.99 9.14 25.35
C SER A 108 -21.21 9.74 23.97
N ARG A 109 -20.17 9.81 23.12
CA ARG A 109 -20.30 10.30 21.73
C ARG A 109 -21.16 9.36 20.89
N GLU A 110 -20.90 8.04 20.96
CA GLU A 110 -21.67 7.04 20.21
C GLU A 110 -23.16 7.06 20.58
N LEU A 111 -23.48 7.21 21.88
CA LEU A 111 -24.86 7.29 22.35
C LEU A 111 -25.53 8.61 21.95
N LYS A 112 -24.80 9.72 22.05
CA LYS A 112 -25.28 11.04 21.64
C LYS A 112 -25.61 11.13 20.15
N GLU A 113 -24.82 10.52 19.27
CA GLU A 113 -25.12 10.41 17.83
C GLU A 113 -26.46 9.69 17.57
N ARG A 114 -26.91 8.87 18.53
CA ARG A 114 -28.19 8.14 18.49
C ARG A 114 -29.27 8.82 19.33
N ASN A 115 -29.02 10.05 19.78
CA ASN A 115 -29.90 10.81 20.67
C ASN A 115 -30.19 10.10 22.01
N VAL A 116 -29.25 9.30 22.50
CA VAL A 116 -29.30 8.66 23.82
C VAL A 116 -28.44 9.46 24.79
N GLY A 117 -29.06 9.96 25.86
CA GLY A 117 -28.36 10.74 26.89
C GLY A 117 -27.79 9.86 27.99
N ILE A 118 -26.74 10.36 28.64
CA ILE A 118 -26.25 9.83 29.91
C ILE A 118 -26.38 10.93 30.94
N PHE A 119 -27.10 10.65 32.02
CA PHE A 119 -27.22 11.54 33.18
C PHE A 119 -26.31 11.05 34.30
N PHE A 120 -25.34 11.89 34.64
CA PHE A 120 -24.41 11.67 35.75
C PHE A 120 -24.93 12.41 36.98
N GLU A 121 -25.47 11.69 37.96
CA GLU A 121 -26.11 12.30 39.14
C GLU A 121 -25.17 13.20 39.95
N LEU A 122 -23.97 12.73 40.30
CA LEU A 122 -23.06 13.51 41.14
C LEU A 122 -22.57 14.78 40.44
N GLN A 123 -22.42 14.72 39.12
CA GLN A 123 -22.06 15.89 38.31
C GLN A 123 -23.30 16.76 38.01
N ASN A 124 -24.50 16.23 38.19
CA ASN A 124 -25.78 16.80 37.76
C ASN A 124 -25.76 17.25 36.28
N ILE A 125 -25.22 16.39 35.41
CA ILE A 125 -25.00 16.70 33.98
C ILE A 125 -25.62 15.62 33.11
N ASN A 126 -26.33 16.05 32.06
CA ASN A 126 -26.78 15.21 30.96
C ASN A 126 -25.90 15.44 29.73
N THR A 127 -25.37 14.38 29.10
CA THR A 127 -24.50 14.49 27.92
C THR A 127 -25.16 15.09 26.67
N LEU A 128 -26.49 15.19 26.64
CA LEU A 128 -27.23 15.88 25.57
C LEU A 128 -27.32 17.40 25.76
N THR A 129 -26.93 17.96 26.92
CA THR A 129 -26.97 19.40 27.19
C THR A 129 -25.64 20.08 26.87
N GLU A 130 -25.62 21.42 26.88
CA GLU A 130 -24.41 22.23 26.72
C GLU A 130 -23.37 21.96 27.83
N ALA A 131 -23.82 21.80 29.08
CA ALA A 131 -22.96 21.38 30.18
C ALA A 131 -22.38 19.97 29.96
N GLY A 132 -23.12 19.10 29.28
CA GLY A 132 -22.64 17.80 28.80
C GLY A 132 -21.49 17.92 27.81
N GLU A 133 -21.56 18.84 26.85
CA GLU A 133 -20.47 19.08 25.89
C GLU A 133 -19.20 19.59 26.56
N LEU A 134 -19.33 20.48 27.54
CA LEU A 134 -18.20 20.95 28.34
C LEU A 134 -17.54 19.78 29.10
N LEU A 135 -18.35 18.94 29.74
CA LEU A 135 -17.85 17.74 30.42
C LEU A 135 -17.11 16.82 29.43
N LEU A 136 -17.67 16.53 28.26
CA LEU A 136 -17.02 15.68 27.26
C LEU A 136 -15.72 16.29 26.72
N THR A 137 -15.66 17.62 26.60
CA THR A 137 -14.44 18.34 26.18
C THR A 137 -13.33 18.22 27.23
N ILE A 138 -13.67 18.40 28.51
CA ILE A 138 -12.73 18.24 29.62
C ILE A 138 -12.22 16.78 29.67
N LEU A 139 -13.12 15.80 29.56
CA LEU A 139 -12.74 14.38 29.51
C LEU A 139 -11.82 14.11 28.31
N ALA A 140 -12.06 14.72 27.15
CA ALA A 140 -11.17 14.58 26.00
C ALA A 140 -9.78 15.14 26.26
N ALA A 141 -9.67 16.29 26.93
CA ALA A 141 -8.39 16.88 27.30
C ALA A 141 -7.60 15.99 28.27
N PHE A 142 -8.26 15.43 29.30
CA PHE A 142 -7.63 14.47 30.21
C PHE A 142 -7.18 13.19 29.51
N ALA A 143 -8.02 12.62 28.64
CA ALA A 143 -7.65 11.43 27.87
C ALA A 143 -6.45 11.68 26.95
N GLN A 144 -6.34 12.89 26.39
CA GLN A 144 -5.17 13.29 25.60
C GLN A 144 -3.92 13.40 26.48
N ALA A 145 -4.00 14.08 27.62
CA ALA A 145 -2.87 14.25 28.54
C ALA A 145 -2.36 12.90 29.07
N GLU A 146 -3.26 11.99 29.45
CA GLU A 146 -2.90 10.63 29.87
C GLU A 146 -2.19 9.86 28.74
N SER A 147 -2.69 9.97 27.50
CA SER A 147 -2.08 9.32 26.35
C SER A 147 -0.68 9.87 26.05
N GLU A 148 -0.46 11.17 26.20
CA GLU A 148 0.83 11.82 26.00
C GLU A 148 1.82 11.40 27.08
N SER A 149 1.39 11.46 28.35
CA SER A 149 2.18 11.01 29.50
C SER A 149 2.59 9.54 29.38
N ALA A 150 1.67 8.63 29.03
CA ALA A 150 1.98 7.21 28.85
C ALA A 150 3.00 6.97 27.71
N SER A 151 2.90 7.74 26.62
CA SER A 151 3.86 7.71 25.53
C SER A 151 5.25 8.19 25.98
N GLU A 152 5.31 9.28 26.77
CA GLU A 152 6.56 9.77 27.35
C GLU A 152 7.18 8.78 28.32
N SER A 153 6.40 8.22 29.25
CA SER A 153 6.88 7.19 30.17
C SER A 153 7.42 5.97 29.43
N SER A 154 6.76 5.53 28.36
CA SER A 154 7.24 4.41 27.52
C SER A 154 8.58 4.73 26.83
N LYS A 155 8.75 5.98 26.35
CA LYS A 155 10.02 6.44 25.77
C LYS A 155 11.13 6.47 26.83
N MET A 156 10.84 7.02 28.01
CA MET A 156 11.80 7.07 29.12
C MET A 156 12.20 5.66 29.56
N ALA A 157 11.25 4.74 29.72
CA ALA A 157 11.54 3.35 30.07
C ALA A 157 12.38 2.63 29.00
N TYR A 158 12.18 2.95 27.71
CA TYR A 158 13.02 2.43 26.63
C TYR A 158 14.45 2.98 26.71
N LEU A 159 14.63 4.29 26.91
CA LEU A 159 15.95 4.91 27.05
C LEU A 159 16.68 4.43 28.30
N HIS A 160 15.99 4.30 29.42
CA HIS A 160 16.57 3.87 30.68
C HIS A 160 17.12 2.43 30.61
N ARG A 161 16.45 1.55 29.83
CA ARG A 161 16.97 0.20 29.53
C ARG A 161 18.28 0.26 28.73
N ILE A 162 18.32 1.11 27.71
CA ILE A 162 19.53 1.32 26.92
C ILE A 162 20.67 1.88 27.79
N GLU A 163 20.39 2.86 28.65
CA GLU A 163 21.37 3.44 29.58
C GLU A 163 21.91 2.39 30.57
N ASN A 164 21.07 1.43 30.98
CA ASN A 164 21.46 0.30 31.81
C ASN A 164 22.21 -0.80 31.02
N GLY A 165 22.45 -0.62 29.72
CA GLY A 165 23.12 -1.60 28.86
C GLY A 165 22.23 -2.77 28.41
N GLU A 166 20.92 -2.71 28.64
CA GLU A 166 19.98 -3.72 28.19
C GLU A 166 19.67 -3.53 26.70
N VAL A 167 19.97 -4.54 25.88
CA VAL A 167 19.71 -4.49 24.44
C VAL A 167 18.25 -4.85 24.14
N VAL A 168 17.51 -3.90 23.59
CA VAL A 168 16.12 -4.08 23.17
C VAL A 168 16.08 -4.40 21.67
N ALA A 169 16.46 -5.63 21.32
CA ALA A 169 16.33 -6.18 19.97
C ALA A 169 15.32 -7.32 19.94
N TYR A 170 14.66 -7.51 18.79
CA TYR A 170 13.73 -8.63 18.53
C TYR A 170 14.23 -9.42 17.32
N LEU A 171 15.35 -10.12 17.49
CA LEU A 171 16.03 -10.79 16.37
C LEU A 171 15.25 -12.00 15.86
N GLU A 172 14.36 -12.58 16.66
CA GLU A 172 13.48 -13.69 16.27
C GLU A 172 12.51 -13.33 15.12
N ARG A 173 12.38 -12.04 14.79
CA ARG A 173 11.60 -11.55 13.64
C ARG A 173 12.47 -11.32 12.39
N SER A 174 13.79 -11.49 12.53
CA SER A 174 14.75 -11.32 11.45
C SER A 174 15.07 -12.68 10.83
N TYR A 175 15.16 -12.71 9.50
CA TYR A 175 15.49 -13.94 8.76
C TYR A 175 16.87 -14.45 9.19
N GLY A 176 16.98 -15.71 9.60
CA GLY A 176 18.23 -16.33 10.04
C GLY A 176 18.42 -16.47 11.55
N TYR A 177 17.56 -15.87 12.39
CA TYR A 177 17.67 -15.94 13.85
C TYR A 177 16.42 -16.56 14.50
N GLU A 178 16.63 -17.26 15.61
CA GLU A 178 15.59 -17.75 16.50
C GLU A 178 16.02 -17.61 17.96
N LYS A 179 15.07 -17.81 18.88
CA LYS A 179 15.38 -17.95 20.32
C LYS A 179 15.47 -19.43 20.68
N ASP A 180 16.44 -19.75 21.52
CA ASP A 180 16.51 -21.07 22.14
C ASP A 180 15.54 -21.20 23.33
N GLU A 181 15.61 -22.34 24.02
CA GLU A 181 14.77 -22.64 25.19
C GLU A 181 15.04 -21.69 26.38
N ASN A 182 16.23 -21.08 26.43
CA ASN A 182 16.65 -20.13 27.45
C ASN A 182 16.29 -18.68 27.08
N GLY A 183 15.77 -18.46 25.87
CA GLY A 183 15.45 -17.13 25.34
C GLY A 183 16.63 -16.40 24.72
N GLU A 184 17.78 -17.06 24.55
CA GLU A 184 18.98 -16.51 23.91
C GLU A 184 18.90 -16.63 22.38
N TYR A 185 19.56 -15.70 21.69
CA TYR A 185 19.57 -15.67 20.23
C TYR A 185 20.55 -16.68 19.64
N ARG A 186 20.09 -17.48 18.69
CA ARG A 186 20.93 -18.39 17.90
C ARG A 186 20.59 -18.38 16.42
N ALA A 187 21.52 -18.85 15.59
CA ALA A 187 21.31 -18.99 14.16
C ALA A 187 20.29 -20.11 13.86
N LYS A 188 19.28 -19.80 13.05
CA LYS A 188 18.33 -20.76 12.49
C LYS A 188 18.91 -21.35 11.21
N GLU A 189 19.63 -22.46 11.32
CA GLU A 189 20.55 -22.93 10.28
C GLU A 189 20.01 -23.00 8.83
N PRO A 190 18.77 -23.45 8.54
CA PRO A 190 18.24 -23.38 7.16
C PRO A 190 18.12 -21.96 6.59
N GLU A 191 17.82 -20.98 7.45
CA GLU A 191 17.75 -19.58 7.05
C GLU A 191 19.13 -18.90 7.11
N ALA A 192 19.93 -19.23 8.12
CA ALA A 192 21.27 -18.71 8.30
C ALA A 192 22.21 -19.15 7.17
N SER A 193 22.05 -20.36 6.62
CA SER A 193 22.79 -20.81 5.43
C SER A 193 22.50 -19.93 4.21
N VAL A 194 21.23 -19.50 4.05
CA VAL A 194 20.82 -18.57 2.98
C VAL A 194 21.43 -17.19 3.21
N ILE A 195 21.49 -16.71 4.45
CA ILE A 195 22.19 -15.46 4.77
C ILE A 195 23.67 -15.55 4.36
N ARG A 196 24.37 -16.62 4.75
CA ARG A 196 25.78 -16.82 4.37
C ARG A 196 25.94 -16.84 2.84
N GLU A 197 25.06 -17.54 2.12
CA GLU A 197 25.03 -17.54 0.65
C GLU A 197 24.82 -16.13 0.07
N ILE A 198 23.90 -15.33 0.63
CA ILE A 198 23.66 -13.94 0.20
C ILE A 198 24.95 -13.12 0.32
N TYR A 199 25.66 -13.20 1.45
CA TYR A 199 26.92 -12.47 1.65
C TYR A 199 27.99 -12.93 0.65
N ASP A 200 28.15 -14.23 0.43
CA ASP A 200 29.11 -14.77 -0.53
C ASP A 200 28.82 -14.30 -1.96
N LEU A 201 27.55 -14.32 -2.38
CA LEU A 201 27.13 -13.84 -3.71
C LEU A 201 27.40 -12.34 -3.87
N VAL A 202 27.14 -11.52 -2.84
CA VAL A 202 27.48 -10.09 -2.88
C VAL A 202 28.97 -9.88 -3.02
N ILE A 203 29.79 -10.60 -2.26
CA ILE A 203 31.27 -10.51 -2.33
C ILE A 203 31.78 -10.90 -3.72
N GLN A 204 31.13 -11.86 -4.39
CA GLN A 204 31.41 -12.24 -5.77
C GLN A 204 30.96 -11.18 -6.80
N GLY A 205 30.24 -10.14 -6.38
CA GLY A 205 29.75 -9.06 -7.25
C GLY A 205 28.34 -9.28 -7.80
N VAL A 206 27.62 -10.30 -7.33
CA VAL A 206 26.23 -10.52 -7.73
C VAL A 206 25.36 -9.47 -7.06
N ASN A 207 24.64 -8.69 -7.86
CA ASN A 207 23.77 -7.63 -7.34
C ASN A 207 22.52 -8.19 -6.63
N CYS A 208 21.97 -7.41 -5.70
CA CYS A 208 20.82 -7.80 -4.87
C CYS A 208 19.56 -8.19 -5.66
N THR A 209 19.37 -7.62 -6.87
CA THR A 209 18.24 -7.98 -7.75
C THR A 209 18.38 -9.41 -8.26
N ASN A 210 19.59 -9.82 -8.65
CA ASN A 210 19.84 -11.17 -9.15
C ASN A 210 19.82 -12.19 -8.01
N ILE A 211 20.36 -11.85 -6.84
CA ILE A 211 20.25 -12.68 -5.63
C ILE A 211 18.78 -12.96 -5.31
N ALA A 212 17.92 -11.93 -5.29
CA ALA A 212 16.49 -12.10 -5.06
C ALA A 212 15.83 -13.05 -6.08
N LYS A 213 16.18 -12.94 -7.37
CA LYS A 213 15.68 -13.85 -8.41
C LYS A 213 16.12 -15.29 -8.18
N VAL A 214 17.38 -15.51 -7.80
CA VAL A 214 17.92 -16.85 -7.52
C VAL A 214 17.16 -17.49 -6.35
N LEU A 215 16.95 -16.73 -5.26
CA LEU A 215 16.22 -17.23 -4.09
C LEU A 215 14.77 -17.57 -4.44
N ASN A 216 14.08 -16.70 -5.20
CA ASN A 216 12.71 -16.96 -5.64
C ASN A 216 12.61 -18.14 -6.62
N ALA A 217 13.57 -18.30 -7.54
CA ALA A 217 13.61 -19.43 -8.45
C ALA A 217 13.79 -20.78 -7.72
N ARG A 218 14.38 -20.76 -6.52
CA ARG A 218 14.51 -21.91 -5.63
C ARG A 218 13.33 -22.05 -4.65
N ASN A 219 12.28 -21.23 -4.77
CA ASN A 219 11.13 -21.17 -3.87
C ASN A 219 11.49 -20.92 -2.40
N ILE A 220 12.58 -20.21 -2.13
CA ILE A 220 12.94 -19.79 -0.77
C ILE A 220 12.08 -18.56 -0.43
N GLN A 221 11.38 -18.59 0.70
CA GLN A 221 10.51 -17.50 1.14
C GLN A 221 11.13 -16.71 2.30
N THR A 222 10.72 -15.46 2.47
CA THR A 222 11.08 -14.63 3.62
C THR A 222 10.34 -15.08 4.90
N VAL A 223 10.68 -14.50 6.07
CA VAL A 223 10.01 -14.82 7.36
C VAL A 223 8.48 -14.70 7.30
N GLN A 224 7.97 -13.79 6.47
CA GLN A 224 6.54 -13.55 6.30
C GLN A 224 5.90 -14.39 5.17
N GLY A 225 6.64 -15.32 4.57
CA GLY A 225 6.16 -16.13 3.43
C GLY A 225 6.13 -15.38 2.10
N ALA A 226 6.71 -14.18 2.02
CA ALA A 226 6.75 -13.37 0.80
C ALA A 226 7.97 -13.69 -0.09
N GLU A 227 7.86 -13.39 -1.38
CA GLU A 227 8.98 -13.44 -2.34
C GLU A 227 10.07 -12.41 -1.98
N TRP A 228 11.31 -12.76 -2.31
CA TRP A 228 12.46 -11.89 -2.16
C TRP A 228 12.42 -10.73 -3.14
N THR A 229 12.69 -9.54 -2.63
CA THR A 229 12.91 -8.33 -3.43
C THR A 229 14.34 -7.84 -3.27
N ALA A 230 14.84 -7.10 -4.26
CA ALA A 230 16.18 -6.51 -4.20
C ALA A 230 16.38 -5.66 -2.92
N SER A 231 15.34 -4.92 -2.51
CA SER A 231 15.35 -4.11 -1.28
C SER A 231 15.46 -4.95 -0.01
N THR A 232 14.87 -6.15 0.00
CA THR A 232 14.95 -7.06 1.15
C THR A 232 16.36 -7.63 1.29
N VAL A 233 16.93 -8.12 0.18
CA VAL A 233 18.32 -8.61 0.16
C VAL A 233 19.28 -7.50 0.57
N PHE A 234 19.10 -6.30 0.03
CA PHE A 234 19.92 -5.14 0.37
C PHE A 234 19.86 -4.80 1.87
N ARG A 235 18.66 -4.76 2.46
CA ARG A 235 18.46 -4.55 3.90
C ARG A 235 19.11 -5.65 4.73
N ILE A 236 19.14 -6.89 4.26
CA ILE A 236 19.86 -7.96 4.96
C ILE A 236 21.35 -7.67 4.99
N VAL A 237 21.94 -7.37 3.82
CA VAL A 237 23.39 -7.20 3.70
C VAL A 237 23.89 -6.02 4.54
N GLU A 238 23.17 -4.89 4.56
CA GLU A 238 23.54 -3.70 5.35
C GLU A 238 23.26 -3.83 6.86
N ASN A 239 22.50 -4.83 7.30
CA ASN A 239 22.09 -4.90 8.70
C ASN A 239 23.20 -5.50 9.57
N GLU A 240 23.59 -4.75 10.61
CA GLU A 240 24.67 -5.11 11.53
C GLU A 240 24.35 -6.32 12.42
N ILE A 241 23.08 -6.69 12.54
CA ILE A 241 22.68 -7.92 13.28
C ILE A 241 23.36 -9.16 12.73
N TYR A 242 23.65 -9.22 11.43
CA TYR A 242 24.25 -10.42 10.86
C TYR A 242 25.71 -10.61 11.25
N LYS A 243 26.37 -9.55 11.73
CA LYS A 243 27.72 -9.59 12.32
C LYS A 243 27.73 -9.60 13.86
N GLY A 244 26.58 -9.78 14.50
CA GLY A 244 26.47 -9.90 15.97
C GLY A 244 26.23 -8.58 16.70
N ASP A 245 26.05 -7.48 15.98
CA ASP A 245 25.89 -6.14 16.57
C ASP A 245 24.42 -5.66 16.50
N VAL A 246 24.06 -4.64 17.26
CA VAL A 246 22.72 -4.05 17.23
C VAL A 246 22.80 -2.53 17.30
N LEU A 247 22.21 -1.85 16.31
CA LEU A 247 21.93 -0.42 16.38
C LEU A 247 20.46 -0.19 16.77
N MET A 248 20.27 0.38 17.96
CA MET A 248 18.97 0.71 18.54
C MET A 248 18.53 2.13 18.15
N GLN A 249 17.22 2.37 18.21
CA GLN A 249 16.60 3.67 17.91
C GLN A 249 16.78 4.15 16.45
N LYS A 250 16.79 3.21 15.50
CA LYS A 250 16.75 3.49 14.04
C LYS A 250 15.48 4.22 13.58
N THR A 251 14.42 4.23 14.40
CA THR A 251 13.16 4.93 14.12
C THR A 251 12.61 5.60 15.37
N PHE A 252 11.81 6.65 15.20
CA PHE A 252 11.07 7.28 16.30
C PHE A 252 9.69 7.75 15.84
N ILE A 253 8.81 8.05 16.79
CA ILE A 253 7.50 8.65 16.52
C ILE A 253 7.65 10.18 16.46
N ASP A 254 7.30 10.79 15.34
CA ASP A 254 7.34 12.24 15.13
C ASP A 254 6.18 12.97 15.85
N GLY A 255 6.16 14.31 15.77
CA GLY A 255 5.10 15.13 16.36
C GLY A 255 3.70 14.89 15.77
N LYS A 256 3.61 14.22 14.62
CA LYS A 256 2.35 13.83 13.96
C LYS A 256 1.93 12.40 14.27
N ARG A 257 2.62 11.73 15.21
CA ARG A 257 2.38 10.33 15.60
C ARG A 257 2.67 9.33 14.48
N HIS A 258 3.56 9.67 13.55
CA HIS A 258 4.05 8.74 12.52
C HIS A 258 5.40 8.16 12.90
N GLN A 259 5.59 6.86 12.64
CA GLN A 259 6.90 6.24 12.74
C GLN A 259 7.78 6.66 11.57
N VAL A 260 8.90 7.32 11.86
CA VAL A 260 9.86 7.82 10.88
C VAL A 260 11.25 7.26 11.14
N GLN A 261 12.09 7.22 10.11
CA GLN A 261 13.50 6.84 10.23
C GLN A 261 14.28 7.92 10.98
N ASN A 262 15.19 7.50 11.86
CA ASN A 262 16.11 8.37 12.56
C ASN A 262 17.33 8.62 11.67
N ARG A 263 17.50 9.85 11.21
CA ARG A 263 18.61 10.34 10.40
C ARG A 263 19.57 11.22 11.21
N GLY A 264 19.49 11.18 12.54
CA GLY A 264 20.29 11.99 13.46
C GLY A 264 19.46 12.97 14.29
N GLU A 265 18.14 12.98 14.15
CA GLU A 265 17.25 13.80 14.97
C GLU A 265 17.25 13.35 16.44
N LYS A 266 17.58 12.07 16.69
CA LYS A 266 17.76 11.53 18.04
C LYS A 266 19.02 10.70 18.13
N ALA A 267 19.57 10.58 19.33
CA ALA A 267 20.66 9.65 19.62
C ALA A 267 20.27 8.22 19.17
N MET A 268 21.22 7.53 18.56
CA MET A 268 21.16 6.09 18.29
C MET A 268 22.23 5.42 19.14
N TYR A 269 21.97 4.17 19.51
CA TYR A 269 22.80 3.45 20.48
C TYR A 269 23.29 2.16 19.85
N TYR A 270 24.60 1.94 19.86
CA TYR A 270 25.24 0.81 19.21
C TYR A 270 25.77 -0.17 20.26
N ALA A 271 25.28 -1.40 20.23
CA ALA A 271 25.79 -2.49 21.04
C ALA A 271 26.62 -3.44 20.18
N LYS A 272 27.89 -3.62 20.54
CA LYS A 272 28.80 -4.55 19.88
C LYS A 272 28.73 -5.93 20.52
N ASP A 273 28.92 -6.99 19.74
CA ASP A 273 29.04 -8.37 20.19
C ASP A 273 27.84 -8.81 21.06
N ASN A 274 26.63 -8.38 20.66
CA ASN A 274 25.40 -8.59 21.41
C ASN A 274 24.89 -10.04 21.34
N HIS A 275 25.11 -10.73 20.22
CA HIS A 275 24.62 -12.09 20.00
C HIS A 275 25.55 -12.85 19.03
N PRO A 276 25.45 -14.19 18.97
CA PRO A 276 26.24 -14.99 18.04
C PRO A 276 26.03 -14.55 16.59
N PRO A 277 27.10 -14.20 15.86
CA PRO A 277 26.98 -13.72 14.48
C PRO A 277 26.69 -14.86 13.49
N ILE A 278 25.91 -14.58 12.43
CA ILE A 278 25.74 -15.51 11.30
C ILE A 278 26.92 -15.41 10.32
N VAL A 279 27.45 -14.20 10.13
CA VAL A 279 28.65 -13.92 9.33
C VAL A 279 29.68 -13.17 10.17
N SER A 280 30.96 -13.46 9.97
CA SER A 280 32.02 -12.72 10.67
C SER A 280 32.04 -11.23 10.26
N GLU A 281 32.50 -10.36 11.15
CA GLU A 281 32.71 -8.93 10.87
C GLU A 281 33.50 -8.70 9.57
N LYS A 282 34.55 -9.51 9.34
CA LYS A 282 35.36 -9.47 8.12
C LYS A 282 34.55 -9.78 6.85
N ILE A 283 33.62 -10.73 6.88
CA ILE A 283 32.74 -11.05 5.74
C ILE A 283 31.75 -9.90 5.53
N TRP A 284 31.16 -9.40 6.62
CA TRP A 284 30.21 -8.30 6.55
C TRP A 284 30.82 -7.04 5.93
N GLU A 285 32.02 -6.65 6.38
CA GLU A 285 32.74 -5.49 5.83
C GLU A 285 33.12 -5.67 4.36
N LYS A 286 33.55 -6.88 3.95
CA LYS A 286 33.83 -7.18 2.54
C LYS A 286 32.59 -6.99 1.68
N ALA A 287 31.43 -7.42 2.17
CA ALA A 287 30.17 -7.21 1.46
C ALA A 287 29.79 -5.73 1.39
N GLN A 288 29.97 -4.94 2.47
CA GLN A 288 29.73 -3.49 2.43
C GLN A 288 30.62 -2.79 1.40
N ARG A 289 31.93 -3.05 1.44
CA ARG A 289 32.89 -2.49 0.46
C ARG A 289 32.47 -2.86 -0.96
N LYS A 290 32.09 -4.11 -1.20
CA LYS A 290 31.64 -4.55 -2.54
C LYS A 290 30.34 -3.86 -2.98
N LEU A 291 29.40 -3.62 -2.07
CA LEU A 291 28.19 -2.84 -2.37
C LEU A 291 28.53 -1.38 -2.71
N GLU A 292 29.50 -0.78 -2.02
CA GLU A 292 29.98 0.57 -2.28
C GLU A 292 30.67 0.67 -3.64
N ASP A 293 31.59 -0.26 -3.95
CA ASP A 293 32.25 -0.36 -5.27
C ASP A 293 31.22 -0.46 -6.39
N MET A 294 30.24 -1.36 -6.26
CA MET A 294 29.17 -1.51 -7.25
C MET A 294 28.29 -0.26 -7.40
N ARG A 295 28.14 0.56 -6.35
CA ARG A 295 27.44 1.86 -6.44
C ARG A 295 28.31 2.90 -7.14
N ALA A 296 29.59 2.99 -6.77
CA ALA A 296 30.54 3.92 -7.36
C ALA A 296 30.71 3.68 -8.86
N GLU A 297 30.92 2.42 -9.28
CA GLU A 297 31.01 2.05 -10.70
C GLU A 297 29.78 2.45 -11.51
N ARG A 298 28.57 2.34 -10.90
CA ARG A 298 27.32 2.76 -11.54
C ARG A 298 27.22 4.27 -11.63
N ALA A 299 27.63 4.99 -10.59
CA ALA A 299 27.56 6.45 -10.53
C ALA A 299 28.55 7.13 -11.50
N GLU A 300 29.78 6.63 -11.59
CA GLU A 300 30.86 7.20 -12.43
C GLU A 300 30.48 7.33 -13.90
N HIS A 301 29.74 6.37 -14.43
CA HIS A 301 29.35 6.32 -15.84
C HIS A 301 27.93 6.86 -16.10
N SER A 302 27.32 7.56 -15.13
CA SER A 302 25.94 8.06 -15.23
C SER A 302 25.82 9.44 -15.91
N VAL A 303 26.92 10.04 -16.39
CA VAL A 303 26.88 11.35 -17.06
C VAL A 303 26.36 11.19 -18.49
N ILE A 304 25.13 11.66 -18.71
CA ILE A 304 24.49 11.64 -20.03
C ILE A 304 24.95 12.88 -20.80
N GLN A 305 25.59 12.66 -21.95
CA GLN A 305 26.06 13.70 -22.85
C GLN A 305 25.08 13.91 -24.00
N GLU A 306 25.34 14.91 -24.85
CA GLU A 306 24.60 15.09 -26.08
C GLU A 306 24.79 13.87 -27.01
N PHE A 307 23.70 13.41 -27.64
CA PHE A 307 23.69 12.23 -28.50
C PHE A 307 24.33 12.50 -29.86
N THR A 308 25.66 12.58 -29.88
CA THR A 308 26.50 12.73 -31.08
C THR A 308 27.28 11.46 -31.37
N GLU A 309 27.79 11.30 -32.59
CA GLU A 309 28.69 10.18 -32.94
C GLU A 309 30.04 10.26 -32.24
N GLU A 310 30.45 11.45 -31.78
CA GLU A 310 31.65 11.65 -30.97
C GLU A 310 31.46 11.11 -29.54
N ASN A 311 30.36 11.46 -28.88
CA ASN A 311 30.07 11.03 -27.51
C ASN A 311 29.61 9.57 -27.43
N TYR A 312 28.90 9.10 -28.46
CA TYR A 312 28.36 7.74 -28.53
C TYR A 312 28.65 7.09 -29.90
N PRO A 313 29.91 6.67 -30.17
CA PRO A 313 30.30 6.12 -31.48
C PRO A 313 29.51 4.89 -31.92
N TYR A 314 28.93 4.16 -30.97
CA TYR A 314 28.15 2.96 -31.20
C TYR A 314 26.64 3.20 -31.43
N MET A 315 26.13 4.42 -31.24
CA MET A 315 24.68 4.75 -31.27
C MET A 315 23.94 4.24 -32.51
N ASN A 316 24.60 4.26 -33.67
CA ASN A 316 24.03 3.84 -34.97
C ASN A 316 24.45 2.43 -35.39
N HIS A 317 25.23 1.74 -34.57
CA HIS A 317 25.87 0.46 -34.89
C HIS A 317 25.43 -0.70 -34.00
N ILE A 318 24.48 -0.47 -33.08
CA ILE A 318 23.99 -1.50 -32.15
C ILE A 318 22.56 -1.94 -32.48
N PHE A 319 22.37 -3.26 -32.54
CA PHE A 319 21.13 -3.90 -32.95
C PHE A 319 20.75 -5.03 -31.99
N CYS A 320 19.47 -5.35 -31.91
CA CYS A 320 18.99 -6.51 -31.18
C CYS A 320 19.25 -7.80 -31.97
N ALA A 321 19.96 -8.77 -31.39
CA ALA A 321 20.21 -10.05 -32.05
C ALA A 321 18.95 -10.90 -32.27
N LYS A 322 17.88 -10.68 -31.49
CA LYS A 322 16.60 -11.41 -31.64
C LYS A 322 15.76 -10.90 -32.82
N CYS A 323 15.59 -9.59 -32.95
CA CYS A 323 14.67 -9.00 -33.93
C CYS A 323 15.36 -8.20 -35.05
N GLY A 324 16.67 -7.93 -34.93
CA GLY A 324 17.46 -7.17 -35.90
C GLY A 324 17.26 -5.66 -35.88
N TRP A 325 16.34 -5.13 -35.05
CA TRP A 325 16.09 -3.69 -34.99
C TRP A 325 17.14 -2.96 -34.14
N PRO A 326 17.37 -1.66 -34.42
CA PRO A 326 18.35 -0.86 -33.68
C PRO A 326 17.98 -0.73 -32.22
N LEU A 327 18.99 -0.67 -31.36
CA LEU A 327 18.81 -0.27 -29.97
C LEU A 327 18.73 1.26 -29.92
N LYS A 328 17.81 1.81 -29.14
CA LYS A 328 17.59 3.25 -29.03
C LYS A 328 17.84 3.73 -27.61
N PRO A 329 18.42 4.94 -27.44
CA PRO A 329 18.76 5.44 -26.13
C PRO A 329 17.49 5.68 -25.34
N ARG A 330 17.56 5.40 -24.04
CA ARG A 330 16.51 5.72 -23.09
C ARG A 330 17.11 6.16 -21.77
N VAL A 331 16.62 7.30 -21.34
CA VAL A 331 16.97 7.94 -20.08
C VAL A 331 15.94 7.57 -19.01
N TYR A 332 16.42 7.09 -17.87
CA TYR A 332 15.65 6.77 -16.67
C TYR A 332 16.11 7.61 -15.48
N SER A 333 15.44 7.42 -14.34
CA SER A 333 15.84 7.97 -13.04
C SER A 333 16.10 9.47 -13.10
N HIS A 334 15.16 10.24 -13.68
CA HIS A 334 15.25 11.71 -13.79
C HIS A 334 16.52 12.24 -14.47
N GLY A 335 17.12 11.47 -15.39
CA GLY A 335 18.32 11.91 -16.11
C GLY A 335 19.62 11.24 -15.65
N HIS A 336 19.56 10.39 -14.63
CA HIS A 336 20.77 9.78 -14.04
C HIS A 336 21.13 8.41 -14.61
N ARG A 337 20.40 7.90 -15.60
CA ARG A 337 20.71 6.56 -16.14
C ARG A 337 20.36 6.46 -17.62
N LEU A 338 21.37 6.14 -18.42
CA LEU A 338 21.22 5.84 -19.85
C LEU A 338 21.25 4.34 -20.10
N SER A 339 20.37 3.90 -21.01
CA SER A 339 20.25 2.53 -21.47
C SER A 339 19.95 2.51 -22.97
N TRP A 340 20.26 1.41 -23.63
CA TRP A 340 20.02 1.18 -25.05
C TRP A 340 19.03 0.02 -25.19
N ASP A 341 17.80 0.39 -25.53
CA ASP A 341 16.66 -0.53 -25.54
C ASP A 341 16.33 -0.99 -26.95
N CYS A 342 16.02 -2.28 -27.08
CA CYS A 342 15.47 -2.84 -28.30
C CYS A 342 14.22 -2.08 -28.76
N SER A 343 14.33 -1.32 -29.86
CA SER A 343 13.17 -0.66 -30.46
C SER A 343 12.10 -1.65 -30.94
N GLY A 344 12.50 -2.91 -31.21
CA GLY A 344 11.64 -4.07 -31.47
C GLY A 344 10.51 -4.21 -30.48
N GLN A 345 10.87 -4.22 -29.20
CA GLN A 345 9.95 -4.41 -28.09
C GLN A 345 8.95 -3.24 -27.95
N LYS A 346 9.27 -2.05 -28.49
CA LYS A 346 8.37 -0.88 -28.46
C LYS A 346 7.43 -0.82 -29.66
N ARG A 347 7.87 -1.19 -30.87
CA ARG A 347 6.98 -1.16 -32.07
C ARG A 347 6.22 -2.48 -32.28
N GLY A 348 6.67 -3.59 -31.70
CA GLY A 348 5.94 -4.85 -31.58
C GLY A 348 5.46 -5.10 -30.14
N THR A 349 4.54 -6.03 -29.95
CA THR A 349 4.17 -6.52 -28.61
C THR A 349 5.36 -7.29 -27.98
N LYS A 350 5.33 -7.56 -26.66
CA LYS A 350 6.28 -8.51 -26.03
C LYS A 350 6.31 -9.89 -26.73
N LYS A 351 5.27 -10.22 -27.52
CA LYS A 351 5.21 -11.43 -28.37
C LYS A 351 6.18 -11.36 -29.56
N PHE A 352 6.48 -10.17 -30.08
CA PHE A 352 7.42 -9.99 -31.20
C PHE A 352 8.88 -10.15 -30.75
N CYS A 353 9.25 -9.41 -29.71
CA CYS A 353 10.58 -9.45 -29.16
C CYS A 353 10.46 -9.19 -27.67
N THR A 354 11.04 -10.08 -26.85
CA THR A 354 11.17 -9.85 -25.40
C THR A 354 11.97 -8.58 -25.09
N GLY A 355 12.73 -8.10 -26.08
CA GLY A 355 13.66 -7.01 -25.97
C GLY A 355 15.00 -7.45 -25.39
N ILE A 356 15.96 -6.55 -25.51
CA ILE A 356 17.18 -6.51 -24.73
C ILE A 356 17.32 -5.07 -24.22
N HIS A 357 17.82 -4.92 -23.01
CA HIS A 357 18.08 -3.65 -22.36
C HIS A 357 19.55 -3.65 -21.92
N ILE A 358 20.35 -2.77 -22.52
CA ILE A 358 21.79 -2.70 -22.25
C ILE A 358 22.10 -1.37 -21.56
N LEU A 359 22.87 -1.38 -20.46
CA LEU A 359 23.30 -0.12 -19.85
C LEU A 359 24.40 0.53 -20.69
N ASP A 360 24.41 1.86 -20.71
CA ASP A 360 25.42 2.60 -21.45
C ASP A 360 26.85 2.23 -21.01
N ASN A 361 27.06 2.09 -19.69
CA ASN A 361 28.33 1.67 -19.09
C ASN A 361 28.86 0.36 -19.68
N ASP A 362 27.97 -0.59 -19.98
CA ASP A 362 28.36 -1.89 -20.52
C ASP A 362 28.84 -1.75 -21.97
N LEU A 363 28.25 -0.83 -22.74
CA LEU A 363 28.67 -0.55 -24.12
C LEU A 363 29.96 0.28 -24.16
N GLN A 364 30.13 1.25 -23.26
CA GLN A 364 31.36 2.05 -23.18
C GLN A 364 32.60 1.19 -22.90
N LYS A 365 32.45 0.14 -22.08
CA LYS A 365 33.51 -0.84 -21.80
C LYS A 365 33.85 -1.73 -23.01
N MET A 366 33.02 -1.74 -24.05
CA MET A 366 33.20 -2.59 -25.23
C MET A 366 33.74 -1.78 -26.42
N LYS A 367 34.76 -2.32 -27.09
CA LYS A 367 35.20 -1.80 -28.39
C LYS A 367 34.23 -2.28 -29.48
N ILE A 368 33.25 -1.43 -29.82
CA ILE A 368 32.23 -1.72 -30.84
C ILE A 368 32.68 -1.17 -32.19
N GLU A 369 33.13 -2.08 -33.06
CA GLU A 369 33.43 -1.76 -34.46
C GLU A 369 32.35 -2.30 -35.39
N GLY A 370 31.79 -1.41 -36.21
CA GLY A 370 30.74 -1.69 -37.17
C GLY A 370 29.45 -2.23 -36.54
N ASN A 371 28.55 -2.75 -37.37
CA ASN A 371 27.24 -3.22 -36.91
C ASN A 371 27.34 -4.48 -36.04
N ARG A 372 26.93 -4.36 -34.77
CA ARG A 372 26.91 -5.43 -33.78
C ARG A 372 25.49 -5.74 -33.30
N TYR A 373 25.21 -7.03 -33.16
CA TYR A 373 23.90 -7.55 -32.78
C TYR A 373 23.99 -8.19 -31.40
N PHE A 374 23.31 -7.62 -30.41
CA PHE A 374 23.41 -7.98 -28.99
C PHE A 374 22.30 -8.93 -28.53
N SER A 375 22.69 -9.91 -27.72
CA SER A 375 21.83 -10.84 -27.01
C SER A 375 22.30 -10.95 -25.56
N GLU A 376 21.37 -11.24 -24.66
CA GLU A 376 21.66 -11.58 -23.27
C GLU A 376 21.62 -13.10 -23.07
N THR A 377 22.56 -13.61 -22.27
CA THR A 377 22.45 -14.94 -21.67
C THR A 377 22.44 -14.79 -20.17
N VAL A 378 21.52 -15.48 -19.51
CA VAL A 378 21.42 -15.49 -18.05
C VAL A 378 22.17 -16.71 -17.55
N ASP A 379 23.11 -16.52 -16.64
CA ASP A 379 23.80 -17.65 -16.00
C ASP A 379 22.97 -18.27 -14.86
N LYS A 380 23.54 -19.26 -14.18
CA LYS A 380 22.90 -19.95 -13.05
C LYS A 380 22.61 -19.05 -11.84
N TYR A 381 23.20 -17.86 -11.78
CA TYR A 381 23.01 -16.87 -10.71
C TYR A 381 22.10 -15.72 -11.14
N GLY A 382 21.48 -15.80 -12.31
CA GLY A 382 20.66 -14.72 -12.82
C GLY A 382 21.46 -13.55 -13.37
N GLU A 383 22.80 -13.67 -13.48
CA GLU A 383 23.65 -12.63 -14.05
C GLU A 383 23.47 -12.57 -15.56
N VAL A 384 23.26 -11.35 -16.05
CA VAL A 384 23.01 -11.09 -17.46
C VAL A 384 24.33 -10.84 -18.14
N HIS A 385 24.79 -11.84 -18.89
CA HIS A 385 25.99 -11.76 -19.72
C HIS A 385 25.63 -11.27 -21.11
N LEU A 386 26.19 -10.14 -21.50
CA LEU A 386 26.02 -9.57 -22.84
C LEU A 386 26.91 -10.30 -23.84
N LYS A 387 26.29 -10.78 -24.92
CA LYS A 387 26.98 -11.36 -26.08
C LYS A 387 26.64 -10.53 -27.31
N HIS A 388 27.60 -10.37 -28.21
CA HIS A 388 27.35 -9.73 -29.50
C HIS A 388 27.97 -10.51 -30.66
N VAL A 389 27.38 -10.38 -31.83
CA VAL A 389 27.90 -10.96 -33.09
C VAL A 389 27.99 -9.88 -34.17
N GLY A 390 28.90 -10.05 -35.12
CA GLY A 390 28.99 -9.17 -36.30
C GLY A 390 27.84 -9.39 -37.28
N GLU A 391 27.55 -8.39 -38.10
CA GLU A 391 26.46 -8.38 -39.06
C GLU A 391 26.45 -9.59 -40.01
N ARG A 392 27.61 -9.99 -40.56
CA ARG A 392 27.71 -11.16 -41.45
C ARG A 392 27.24 -12.45 -40.76
N THR A 393 27.68 -12.67 -39.52
CA THR A 393 27.29 -13.83 -38.70
C THR A 393 25.80 -13.79 -38.38
N TRP A 394 25.27 -12.61 -38.01
CA TRP A 394 23.85 -12.45 -37.73
C TRP A 394 22.99 -12.73 -38.97
N LYS A 395 23.32 -12.12 -40.11
CA LYS A 395 22.64 -12.33 -41.40
C LYS A 395 22.63 -13.81 -41.79
N ASN A 396 23.75 -14.52 -41.64
CA ASN A 396 23.82 -15.95 -41.95
C ASN A 396 22.90 -16.79 -41.04
N LYS A 397 22.86 -16.51 -39.74
CA LYS A 397 21.95 -17.21 -38.79
C LYS A 397 20.47 -16.91 -39.06
N HIS A 398 20.15 -15.75 -39.64
CA HIS A 398 18.78 -15.28 -39.87
C HIS A 398 18.32 -15.36 -41.34
N LYS A 399 19.11 -15.93 -42.25
CA LYS A 399 18.79 -16.11 -43.69
C LYS A 399 17.42 -16.77 -43.96
N LYS A 400 16.94 -17.63 -43.05
CA LYS A 400 15.64 -18.33 -43.17
C LYS A 400 14.48 -17.64 -42.44
N LYS A 401 14.74 -16.65 -41.58
CA LYS A 401 13.71 -15.87 -40.88
C LYS A 401 13.53 -14.53 -41.59
N LYS A 402 12.82 -14.52 -42.71
CA LYS A 402 12.15 -13.28 -43.16
C LYS A 402 10.99 -13.06 -42.19
N PHE A 403 11.26 -12.41 -41.07
CA PHE A 403 10.20 -11.96 -40.18
C PHE A 403 9.38 -10.90 -40.94
N ASN A 404 8.13 -11.20 -41.27
CA ASN A 404 7.27 -10.30 -42.01
C ASN A 404 6.46 -9.46 -41.00
N HIS A 405 6.61 -8.14 -41.03
CA HIS A 405 5.82 -7.24 -40.19
C HIS A 405 4.29 -7.41 -40.40
N LYS A 406 3.88 -7.96 -41.57
CA LYS A 406 2.49 -8.35 -41.85
C LYS A 406 1.95 -9.44 -40.92
N ASP A 407 2.82 -10.24 -40.30
CA ASP A 407 2.42 -11.32 -39.39
C ASP A 407 1.95 -10.77 -38.02
N LEU A 408 2.36 -9.55 -37.65
CA LEU A 408 1.97 -8.91 -36.38
C LEU A 408 0.65 -8.13 -36.50
N TYR A 409 0.40 -7.56 -37.67
CA TYR A 409 -0.80 -6.77 -37.92
C TYR A 409 -1.28 -7.09 -39.34
N PRO A 410 -2.45 -7.76 -39.47
CA PRO A 410 -3.01 -8.06 -40.77
C PRO A 410 -3.14 -6.80 -41.64
N GLU A 411 -3.07 -6.98 -42.95
CA GLU A 411 -3.26 -5.87 -43.89
C GLU A 411 -4.66 -5.27 -43.73
N LEU A 412 -4.76 -3.95 -43.96
CA LEU A 412 -6.04 -3.25 -43.88
C LEU A 412 -6.85 -3.52 -45.16
N ASN A 413 -7.52 -4.67 -45.19
CA ASN A 413 -8.35 -5.13 -46.30
C ASN A 413 -9.69 -5.72 -45.78
N GLU A 414 -10.60 -6.04 -46.71
CA GLU A 414 -11.95 -6.51 -46.36
C GLU A 414 -11.93 -7.91 -45.73
N GLU A 415 -10.93 -8.73 -46.07
CA GLU A 415 -10.74 -10.07 -45.51
C GLU A 415 -10.37 -10.02 -44.01
N ASN A 416 -9.39 -9.19 -43.64
CA ASN A 416 -8.90 -9.11 -42.26
C ASN A 416 -9.71 -8.17 -41.37
N TYR A 417 -10.37 -7.18 -41.97
CA TYR A 417 -11.16 -6.16 -41.27
C TYR A 417 -12.45 -5.83 -42.05
N PRO A 418 -13.47 -6.71 -42.07
CA PRO A 418 -14.70 -6.50 -42.85
C PRO A 418 -15.40 -5.15 -42.62
N TYR A 419 -15.17 -4.54 -41.46
CA TYR A 419 -15.73 -3.26 -41.04
C TYR A 419 -14.90 -2.02 -41.41
N TYR A 420 -13.67 -2.12 -41.94
CA TYR A 420 -12.75 -0.98 -41.98
C TYR A 420 -13.19 0.23 -42.80
N LYS A 421 -14.15 0.04 -43.72
CA LYS A 421 -14.78 1.10 -44.50
C LYS A 421 -16.14 1.58 -43.98
N ARG A 422 -16.64 0.94 -42.94
CA ARG A 422 -18.01 1.10 -42.43
C ARG A 422 -18.07 1.78 -41.07
N LEU A 423 -16.93 2.05 -40.41
CA LEU A 423 -16.91 2.65 -39.07
C LEU A 423 -16.89 4.19 -39.10
N TYR A 424 -17.88 4.79 -38.45
CA TYR A 424 -18.07 6.24 -38.31
C TYR A 424 -18.22 6.64 -36.85
N CYS A 425 -17.86 7.89 -36.53
CA CYS A 425 -17.97 8.42 -35.18
C CYS A 425 -19.40 8.93 -34.96
N ALA A 426 -20.13 8.36 -34.00
CA ALA A 426 -21.50 8.79 -33.69
C ALA A 426 -21.58 10.26 -33.24
N ARG A 427 -20.47 10.86 -32.78
CA ARG A 427 -20.45 12.26 -32.30
C ARG A 427 -20.27 13.30 -33.40
N CYS A 428 -19.53 13.00 -34.46
CA CYS A 428 -19.17 14.00 -35.49
C CYS A 428 -19.32 13.51 -36.92
N GLY A 429 -19.85 12.30 -37.13
CA GLY A 429 -20.06 11.68 -38.44
C GLY A 429 -18.77 11.35 -39.20
N SER A 430 -17.59 11.64 -38.66
CA SER A 430 -16.32 11.37 -39.33
C SER A 430 -15.94 9.90 -39.25
N ARG A 431 -15.32 9.37 -40.31
CA ARG A 431 -14.81 8.00 -40.35
C ARG A 431 -13.81 7.72 -39.23
N LEU A 432 -13.76 6.48 -38.75
CA LEU A 432 -12.68 6.00 -37.89
C LEU A 432 -11.53 5.45 -38.76
N GLY A 433 -10.32 5.93 -38.49
CA GLY A 433 -9.10 5.38 -39.07
C GLY A 433 -8.51 4.29 -38.18
N ARG A 434 -7.85 3.30 -38.78
CA ARG A 434 -7.06 2.30 -38.06
C ARG A 434 -5.72 2.89 -37.64
N TYR A 435 -5.38 2.75 -36.37
CA TYR A 435 -4.11 3.17 -35.80
C TYR A 435 -3.51 2.05 -34.94
N ILE A 436 -2.20 1.88 -35.02
CA ILE A 436 -1.46 0.90 -34.24
C ILE A 436 -0.63 1.67 -33.21
N SER A 437 -0.81 1.36 -31.94
CA SER A 437 -0.05 2.00 -30.85
C SER A 437 0.22 0.99 -29.75
N HIS A 438 1.48 0.88 -29.32
CA HIS A 438 1.92 -0.04 -28.27
C HIS A 438 1.41 -1.49 -28.46
N GLY A 439 1.46 -1.99 -29.69
CA GLY A 439 1.02 -3.37 -29.96
C GLY A 439 -0.48 -3.60 -30.02
N THR A 440 -1.31 -2.56 -29.88
CA THR A 440 -2.77 -2.65 -29.93
C THR A 440 -3.33 -1.86 -31.11
N VAL A 441 -4.21 -2.50 -31.88
CA VAL A 441 -4.94 -1.86 -32.98
C VAL A 441 -6.14 -1.11 -32.39
N ARG A 442 -6.28 0.17 -32.74
CA ARG A 442 -7.39 1.03 -32.32
C ARG A 442 -8.01 1.74 -33.52
N TRP A 443 -9.31 1.91 -33.48
CA TRP A 443 -10.06 2.72 -34.42
C TRP A 443 -10.36 4.06 -33.80
N ILE A 444 -9.86 5.14 -34.43
CA ILE A 444 -9.90 6.48 -33.87
C ILE A 444 -10.60 7.42 -34.83
N CYS A 445 -11.50 8.24 -34.30
CA CYS A 445 -12.16 9.31 -35.06
C CYS A 445 -11.14 10.21 -35.77
N SER A 446 -11.22 10.28 -37.10
CA SER A 446 -10.28 11.07 -37.92
C SER A 446 -10.36 12.56 -37.63
N SER A 447 -11.53 13.12 -37.29
CA SER A 447 -11.68 14.54 -36.94
C SER A 447 -10.97 14.88 -35.63
N TYR A 448 -11.11 14.04 -34.59
CA TYR A 448 -10.31 14.19 -33.36
C TYR A 448 -8.82 14.13 -33.67
N LYS A 449 -8.40 13.18 -34.51
CA LYS A 449 -6.98 12.98 -34.78
C LYS A 449 -6.35 14.12 -35.59
N ARG A 450 -7.09 14.74 -36.51
CA ARG A 450 -6.61 15.84 -37.37
C ARG A 450 -6.78 17.21 -36.73
N LYS A 451 -7.88 17.45 -36.00
CA LYS A 451 -8.30 18.77 -35.52
C LYS A 451 -8.34 18.88 -33.98
N GLY A 452 -7.98 17.83 -33.27
CA GLY A 452 -7.92 17.81 -31.81
C GLY A 452 -9.27 17.67 -31.11
N GLN A 453 -9.22 17.67 -29.78
CA GLN A 453 -10.38 17.44 -28.90
C GLN A 453 -11.45 18.53 -29.04
N ALA A 454 -11.05 19.77 -29.32
CA ALA A 454 -11.97 20.90 -29.51
C ALA A 454 -12.98 20.65 -30.64
N LYS A 455 -12.61 19.91 -31.69
CA LYS A 455 -13.53 19.60 -32.80
C LYS A 455 -14.43 18.41 -32.51
N CYS A 456 -13.92 17.42 -31.80
CA CYS A 456 -14.66 16.24 -31.40
C CYS A 456 -13.92 15.61 -30.22
N PRO A 457 -14.58 15.26 -29.11
CA PRO A 457 -13.94 14.50 -28.03
C PRO A 457 -13.28 13.20 -28.52
N GLY A 458 -13.83 12.65 -29.61
CA GLY A 458 -13.25 11.55 -30.38
C GLY A 458 -13.46 10.19 -29.74
N VAL A 459 -14.11 9.27 -30.46
CA VAL A 459 -14.13 7.86 -30.06
C VAL A 459 -12.78 7.20 -30.38
N ARG A 460 -12.28 6.39 -29.44
CA ARG A 460 -11.06 5.58 -29.57
C ARG A 460 -11.40 4.18 -29.08
N ILE A 461 -11.71 3.26 -29.98
CA ILE A 461 -12.16 1.91 -29.64
C ILE A 461 -11.08 0.89 -30.02
N PRO A 462 -10.70 -0.03 -29.12
CA PRO A 462 -9.82 -1.17 -29.45
C PRO A 462 -10.46 -2.10 -30.50
N ASP A 463 -9.63 -2.64 -31.39
CA ASP A 463 -10.05 -3.58 -32.44
C ASP A 463 -10.69 -4.87 -31.87
N GLU A 464 -10.18 -5.35 -30.74
CA GLU A 464 -10.66 -6.54 -30.03
C GLU A 464 -12.14 -6.42 -29.63
N ILE A 465 -12.60 -5.22 -29.29
CA ILE A 465 -14.01 -4.98 -28.94
C ILE A 465 -14.89 -5.09 -30.19
N ILE A 466 -14.45 -4.51 -31.32
CA ILE A 466 -15.21 -4.55 -32.57
C ILE A 466 -15.32 -5.97 -33.12
N LYS A 467 -14.24 -6.76 -33.01
CA LYS A 467 -14.23 -8.17 -33.42
C LYS A 467 -15.23 -9.03 -32.64
N GLY A 468 -15.54 -8.65 -31.40
CA GLY A 468 -16.56 -9.30 -30.59
C GLY A 468 -18.00 -8.91 -30.96
N TRP A 469 -18.21 -7.99 -31.90
CA TRP A 469 -19.53 -7.52 -32.29
C TRP A 469 -20.02 -8.19 -33.59
N ASN A 470 -21.30 -8.56 -33.61
CA ASN A 470 -21.98 -8.96 -34.84
C ASN A 470 -22.48 -7.70 -35.56
N LEU A 471 -21.69 -7.18 -36.49
CA LEU A 471 -21.94 -5.89 -37.13
C LEU A 471 -22.86 -6.03 -38.36
N PRO A 472 -24.00 -5.32 -38.40
CA PRO A 472 -24.91 -5.34 -39.54
C PRO A 472 -24.35 -4.57 -40.74
N ASP A 473 -24.80 -4.92 -41.94
CA ASP A 473 -24.39 -4.25 -43.19
C ASP A 473 -24.73 -2.76 -43.24
N GLY A 474 -23.92 -2.01 -43.99
CA GLY A 474 -24.00 -0.55 -44.07
C GLY A 474 -23.06 0.19 -43.10
N LYS A 475 -23.31 1.49 -42.91
CA LYS A 475 -22.51 2.35 -42.02
C LYS A 475 -22.83 2.09 -40.55
N ILE A 476 -21.79 2.07 -39.74
CA ILE A 476 -21.82 1.74 -38.32
C ILE A 476 -21.26 2.93 -37.54
N TYR A 477 -22.09 3.53 -36.69
CA TYR A 477 -21.75 4.69 -35.89
C TYR A 477 -21.39 4.27 -34.47
N ILE A 478 -20.12 4.46 -34.11
CA ILE A 478 -19.54 4.03 -32.84
C ILE A 478 -19.60 5.16 -31.82
N MET A 479 -20.07 4.84 -30.61
CA MET A 479 -20.11 5.71 -29.45
C MET A 479 -19.30 5.12 -28.29
N GLY A 480 -18.48 5.94 -27.65
CA GLY A 480 -17.80 5.60 -26.40
C GLY A 480 -18.27 6.51 -25.27
N LYS A 481 -18.51 5.94 -24.09
CA LYS A 481 -18.81 6.63 -22.83
C LYS A 481 -17.83 6.18 -21.76
N GLU A 482 -17.55 7.03 -20.79
CA GLU A 482 -16.69 6.74 -19.65
C GLU A 482 -17.54 6.92 -18.39
N ASP A 483 -17.50 5.98 -17.46
CA ASP A 483 -18.27 6.06 -16.22
C ASP A 483 -17.50 6.79 -15.10
N LYS A 484 -18.13 6.88 -13.91
CA LYS A 484 -17.56 7.60 -12.75
C LYS A 484 -16.28 6.96 -12.21
N ASN A 485 -16.01 5.70 -12.55
CA ASN A 485 -14.81 4.95 -12.13
C ASN A 485 -13.71 4.98 -13.21
N GLY A 486 -13.96 5.65 -14.35
CA GLY A 486 -13.02 5.73 -15.47
C GLY A 486 -13.09 4.54 -16.42
N GLU A 487 -14.07 3.64 -16.29
CA GLU A 487 -14.23 2.52 -17.22
C GLU A 487 -14.92 2.97 -18.51
N LYS A 488 -14.42 2.46 -19.64
CA LYS A 488 -14.88 2.85 -20.98
C LYS A 488 -15.84 1.83 -21.56
N HIS A 489 -17.06 2.29 -21.84
CA HIS A 489 -18.14 1.51 -22.42
C HIS A 489 -18.35 1.92 -23.88
N TYR A 490 -18.48 0.94 -24.77
CA TYR A 490 -18.63 1.17 -26.21
C TYR A 490 -19.94 0.57 -26.72
N SER A 491 -20.60 1.29 -27.62
CA SER A 491 -21.82 0.86 -28.31
C SER A 491 -21.78 1.28 -29.76
N TYR A 492 -22.63 0.68 -30.60
CA TYR A 492 -22.78 1.04 -32.00
C TYR A 492 -24.25 1.16 -32.40
N THR A 493 -24.49 1.92 -33.46
CA THR A 493 -25.78 2.02 -34.16
C THR A 493 -25.53 1.87 -35.66
N SER A 494 -26.48 1.33 -36.42
CA SER A 494 -26.37 1.17 -37.86
C SER A 494 -27.33 2.09 -38.59
N GLU A 495 -27.00 2.44 -39.84
CA GLU A 495 -27.85 3.23 -40.72
C GLU A 495 -29.19 2.53 -41.05
N SER A 496 -29.29 1.22 -40.84
CA SER A 496 -30.52 0.42 -40.95
C SER A 496 -31.44 0.47 -39.72
N ALA A 497 -31.00 1.09 -38.62
CA ALA A 497 -31.72 1.20 -37.34
C ALA A 497 -32.09 2.65 -36.96
N LEU A 498 -31.78 3.60 -37.84
CA LEU A 498 -32.24 5.00 -37.82
C LEU A 498 -33.34 5.17 -38.87
#